data_AF-A0A7G5H131-F1
#
_entry.id   AF-A0A7G5H131-F1
#
_cell.length_a   1.000
_cell.length_b   1.000
_cell.length_c   1.000
_cell.angle_alpha   90.00
_cell.angle_beta   90.00
_cell.angle_gamma   90.00
#
_symmetry.space_group_name_H-M   'P 1'
#
loop_
_entity.id
_entity.type
_entity.pdbx_description
1 polymer ?
#
loop_
_entity_poly.entity_id
_entity_poly.type
_entity_poly.pdbx_seq_one_letter_code
_entity_poly.pdbx_strand_id
1 'polypeptide(L)'
;MDQLNLSPTQQNELTMRQTVEQIHLGKLNLDQAAVQFEVNRKAVRHWVDKVEKEAETNRETGAELPNLPPVQNKKTARRAPLQSEDQHELRAKVYALEQELEVAKFKALYYSTLIKVAEQELGVDIEKKPLWPGPLASHSIHAHELS
;
A
#
# COMPACT_ATOMS: atom_id res chain seq x y z
N MET A 1 35.18 5.42 25.67
CA MET A 1 33.76 5.33 25.26
C MET A 1 33.51 6.53 24.36
N ASP A 2 33.80 6.39 23.07
CA ASP A 2 33.70 7.49 22.12
C ASP A 2 32.24 7.72 21.76
N GLN A 3 31.63 8.75 22.36
CA GLN A 3 30.35 9.27 21.92
C GLN A 3 30.58 9.96 20.57
N LEU A 4 30.38 9.22 19.48
CA LEU A 4 30.32 9.78 18.14
C LEU A 4 29.04 10.61 18.02
N ASN A 5 29.13 11.89 18.43
CA ASN A 5 28.12 12.88 18.11
C ASN A 5 28.06 13.03 16.59
N LEU A 6 27.05 12.40 15.98
CA LEU A 6 26.72 12.55 14.56
C LEU A 6 26.51 14.04 14.25
N SER A 7 26.98 14.48 13.08
CA SER A 7 26.73 15.87 12.67
C SER A 7 25.22 16.07 12.44
N PRO A 8 24.68 17.30 12.63
CA PRO A 8 23.26 17.58 12.39
C PRO A 8 22.78 17.16 10.99
N THR A 9 23.66 17.23 10.01
CA THR A 9 23.42 16.78 8.63
C THR A 9 23.27 15.26 8.52
N GLN A 10 24.08 14.48 9.23
CA GLN A 10 23.99 13.02 9.24
C GLN A 10 22.74 12.53 9.96
N GLN A 11 22.33 13.22 11.03
CA GLN A 11 21.11 12.90 11.76
C GLN A 11 19.87 13.08 10.88
N ASN A 12 19.78 14.20 10.15
CA ASN A 12 18.67 14.46 9.25
C ASN A 12 18.59 13.44 8.11
N GLU A 13 19.73 12.99 7.58
CA GLU A 13 19.78 11.98 6.54
C GLU A 13 19.33 10.60 7.03
N LEU A 14 19.71 10.22 8.26
CA LEU A 14 19.24 8.98 8.89
C LEU A 14 17.72 9.01 9.09
N THR A 15 17.18 10.11 9.62
CA THR A 15 15.73 10.27 9.81
C THR A 15 14.99 10.21 8.48
N MET A 16 15.52 10.85 7.44
CA MET A 16 14.98 10.77 6.07
C MET A 16 14.91 9.32 5.59
N ARG A 17 16.02 8.58 5.62
CA ARG A 17 16.10 7.19 5.14
C ARG A 17 15.18 6.26 5.93
N GLN A 18 15.12 6.42 7.26
CA GLN A 18 14.20 5.67 8.13
C GLN A 18 12.74 5.92 7.76
N THR A 19 12.37 7.19 7.53
CA THR A 19 10.99 7.56 7.16
C THR A 19 10.59 6.90 5.84
N VAL A 20 11.45 6.98 4.82
CA VAL A 20 11.20 6.37 3.51
C VAL A 20 11.09 4.85 3.61
N GLU A 21 11.92 4.21 4.44
CA GLU A 21 11.83 2.76 4.68
C GLU A 21 10.49 2.34 5.29
N GLN A 22 9.98 3.10 6.28
CA GLN A 22 8.66 2.81 6.86
C GLN A 22 7.52 2.96 5.83
N ILE A 23 7.66 3.90 4.89
CA ILE A 23 6.70 4.11 3.79
C ILE A 23 6.75 2.94 2.80
N HIS A 24 7.94 2.50 2.38
CA HIS A 24 8.09 1.36 1.47
C HIS A 24 7.58 0.05 2.08
N LEU A 25 7.70 -0.11 3.41
CA LEU A 25 7.15 -1.25 4.14
C LEU A 25 5.62 -1.16 4.34
N GLY A 26 4.96 -0.09 3.88
CA GLY A 26 3.52 0.13 4.03
C GLY A 26 3.08 0.39 5.49
N LYS A 27 4.03 0.62 6.41
CA LYS A 27 3.74 0.89 7.82
C LYS A 27 3.21 2.30 8.04
N LEU A 28 3.60 3.23 7.18
CA LEU A 28 3.13 4.62 7.17
C LEU A 28 2.75 5.02 5.74
N ASN A 29 1.63 5.72 5.59
CA ASN A 29 1.38 6.48 4.37
C ASN A 29 2.08 7.86 4.44
N LEU A 30 2.12 8.58 3.31
CA LEU A 30 2.79 9.89 3.22
C LEU A 30 2.28 10.91 4.24
N ASP A 31 0.98 10.88 4.55
CA ASP A 31 0.35 11.83 5.46
C ASP A 31 0.68 11.49 6.92
N GLN A 32 0.69 10.19 7.27
CA GLN A 32 1.12 9.70 8.57
C GLN A 32 2.60 9.99 8.83
N ALA A 33 3.46 9.79 7.83
CA ALA A 33 4.88 10.11 7.91
C ALA A 33 5.11 11.62 8.11
N ALA A 34 4.36 12.48 7.41
CA ALA A 34 4.44 13.92 7.57
C ALA A 34 4.11 14.35 9.01
N VAL A 35 3.07 13.77 9.61
CA VAL A 35 2.68 14.04 11.00
C VAL A 35 3.72 13.50 11.99
N GLN A 36 4.15 12.25 11.81
CA GLN A 36 5.05 11.58 12.77
C GLN A 36 6.45 12.22 12.84
N PHE A 37 6.94 12.73 11.73
CA PHE A 37 8.26 13.35 11.64
C PHE A 37 8.18 14.88 11.62
N GLU A 38 7.01 15.47 11.87
CA GLU A 38 6.76 16.92 11.91
C GLU A 38 7.29 17.67 10.66
N VAL A 39 7.16 17.03 9.50
CA VAL A 39 7.61 17.58 8.22
C VAL A 39 6.47 17.74 7.24
N ASN A 40 6.65 18.64 6.28
CA ASN A 40 5.66 18.82 5.21
C ASN A 40 5.58 17.55 4.35
N ARG A 41 4.37 17.14 3.97
CA ARG A 41 4.13 16.06 3.00
C ARG A 41 4.94 16.20 1.71
N LYS A 42 5.17 17.43 1.24
CA LYS A 42 6.05 17.70 0.08
C LYS A 42 7.50 17.31 0.34
N ALA A 43 8.00 17.52 1.56
CA ALA A 43 9.34 17.12 1.96
C ALA A 43 9.45 15.59 2.02
N VAL A 44 8.45 14.91 2.58
CA VAL A 44 8.39 13.43 2.59
C VAL A 44 8.41 12.87 1.17
N ARG A 45 7.63 13.45 0.25
CA ARG A 45 7.65 13.06 -1.16
C ARG A 45 9.02 13.25 -1.79
N HIS A 46 9.63 14.42 -1.60
CA HIS A 46 10.98 14.69 -2.09
C HIS A 46 12.02 13.72 -1.51
N TRP A 47 11.86 13.30 -0.25
CA TRP A 47 12.73 12.29 0.35
C TRP A 47 12.59 10.93 -0.30
N VAL A 48 11.37 10.49 -0.61
CA VAL A 48 11.12 9.25 -1.37
C VAL A 48 11.79 9.35 -2.73
N ASP A 49 11.51 10.42 -3.49
CA ASP A 49 12.09 10.64 -4.83
C ASP A 49 13.63 10.65 -4.78
N LYS A 50 14.22 11.28 -3.76
CA LYS A 50 15.67 11.34 -3.58
C LYS A 50 16.27 9.95 -3.31
N VAL A 51 15.68 9.16 -2.41
CA VAL A 51 16.16 7.82 -2.06
C VAL A 51 16.02 6.86 -3.25
N GLU A 52 14.93 6.95 -4.00
CA GLU A 52 14.72 6.16 -5.22
C GLU A 52 15.75 6.51 -6.30
N LYS A 53 15.99 7.80 -6.53
CA LYS A 53 17.01 8.25 -7.50
C LYS A 53 18.42 7.83 -7.11
N GLU A 54 18.77 7.90 -5.83
CA GLU A 54 20.05 7.38 -5.31
C GLU A 54 20.18 5.87 -5.51
N ALA A 55 19.09 5.12 -5.33
CA ALA A 55 19.09 3.67 -5.57
C ALA A 55 19.29 3.36 -7.05
N GLU A 56 18.67 4.11 -7.96
CA GLU A 56 18.86 3.93 -9.41
C GLU A 56 20.29 4.28 -9.84
N THR A 57 20.81 5.42 -9.39
CA THR A 57 22.18 5.88 -9.72
C THR A 57 23.25 4.89 -9.23
N ASN A 58 23.06 4.28 -8.05
CA ASN A 58 23.95 3.25 -7.53
C ASN A 58 23.89 1.93 -8.33
N ARG A 59 22.77 1.64 -9.00
CA ARG A 59 22.63 0.46 -9.88
C ARG A 59 23.30 0.69 -11.23
N GLU A 60 23.17 1.89 -11.78
CA GLU A 60 23.80 2.28 -13.05
C GLU A 60 25.33 2.37 -12.91
N THR A 61 25.84 2.94 -11.82
CA THR A 61 27.29 3.08 -11.58
C THR A 61 27.96 1.74 -11.23
N GLY A 62 27.19 0.72 -10.87
CA GLY A 62 27.69 -0.63 -10.56
C GLY A 62 28.05 -1.47 -11.80
N ALA A 63 27.81 -0.98 -13.02
CA ALA A 63 27.96 -1.73 -14.27
C ALA A 63 29.18 -1.34 -15.13
N GLU A 64 29.98 -0.34 -14.75
CA GLU A 64 31.14 0.12 -15.55
C GLU A 64 32.46 0.04 -14.74
N LEU A 65 33.35 -0.88 -15.12
CA LEU A 65 34.71 -1.14 -14.59
C LEU A 65 35.71 0.00 -14.93
N PRO A 66 37.00 -0.05 -14.53
CA PRO A 66 37.63 -0.25 -13.21
C PRO A 66 38.57 0.94 -12.84
N ASN A 67 39.14 0.91 -11.63
CA ASN A 67 40.31 1.67 -11.14
C ASN A 67 40.10 3.10 -10.61
N LEU A 68 39.98 3.24 -9.27
CA LEU A 68 40.60 4.28 -8.40
C LEU A 68 40.36 3.90 -6.91
N PRO A 69 41.21 4.34 -5.96
CA PRO A 69 41.57 3.61 -4.73
C PRO A 69 40.53 3.74 -3.58
N PRO A 70 40.63 2.89 -2.54
CA PRO A 70 39.51 2.58 -1.65
C PRO A 70 39.36 3.61 -0.53
N VAL A 71 38.23 4.30 -0.49
CA VAL A 71 37.79 4.94 0.77
C VAL A 71 37.12 3.86 1.60
N GLN A 72 37.94 3.22 2.44
CA GLN A 72 37.47 2.35 3.50
C GLN A 72 36.51 3.13 4.40
N ASN A 73 35.24 2.73 4.46
CA ASN A 73 34.45 2.83 5.68
C ASN A 73 33.31 1.81 5.70
N LYS A 74 33.56 0.80 6.54
CA LYS A 74 32.59 0.00 7.31
C LYS A 74 31.64 -0.92 6.52
N LYS A 75 31.99 -2.20 6.61
CA LYS A 75 31.16 -3.39 6.47
C LYS A 75 29.75 -3.17 7.05
N THR A 76 28.77 -2.91 6.20
CA THR A 76 27.43 -3.48 6.36
C THR A 76 27.22 -4.40 5.19
N ALA A 77 26.80 -5.61 5.51
CA ALA A 77 26.63 -6.73 4.61
C ALA A 77 26.16 -6.28 3.23
N ARG A 78 27.00 -6.56 2.22
CA ARG A 78 26.59 -6.76 0.84
C ARG A 78 25.33 -7.63 0.90
N ARG A 79 24.13 -7.03 0.80
CA ARG A 79 22.92 -7.79 0.47
C ARG A 79 23.19 -8.30 -0.93
N ALA A 80 23.69 -9.53 -0.97
CA ALA A 80 23.80 -10.32 -2.17
C ALA A 80 22.41 -10.36 -2.84
N PRO A 81 22.34 -10.53 -4.17
CA PRO A 81 21.13 -10.40 -4.96
C PRO A 81 20.12 -11.50 -4.60
N LEU A 82 19.32 -11.28 -3.56
CA LEU A 82 18.15 -12.10 -3.20
C LEU A 82 16.86 -11.60 -3.89
N GLN A 83 16.94 -10.50 -4.64
CA GLN A 83 15.77 -9.91 -5.30
C GLN A 83 15.17 -10.76 -6.42
N SER A 84 15.91 -11.70 -7.02
CA SER A 84 15.39 -12.46 -8.17
C SER A 84 14.35 -13.51 -7.76
N GLU A 85 14.59 -14.22 -6.67
CA GLU A 85 13.67 -15.27 -6.18
C GLU A 85 12.38 -14.62 -5.63
N ASP A 86 12.51 -13.57 -4.82
CA ASP A 86 11.36 -12.82 -4.29
C ASP A 86 10.52 -12.20 -5.43
N GLN A 87 11.17 -11.71 -6.50
CA GLN A 87 10.47 -11.20 -7.68
C GLN A 87 9.76 -12.30 -8.46
N HIS A 88 10.38 -13.48 -8.60
CA HIS A 88 9.75 -14.60 -9.28
C HIS A 88 8.53 -15.11 -8.50
N GLU A 89 8.66 -15.26 -7.17
CA GLU A 89 7.54 -15.65 -6.31
C GLU A 89 6.42 -14.62 -6.37
N LEU A 90 6.74 -13.32 -6.34
CA LEU A 90 5.75 -12.26 -6.44
C LEU A 90 5.03 -12.28 -7.79
N ARG A 91 5.74 -12.48 -8.90
CA ARG A 91 5.14 -12.62 -10.24
C ARG A 91 4.25 -13.85 -10.33
N ALA A 92 4.67 -14.98 -9.76
CA ALA A 92 3.86 -16.19 -9.72
C ALA A 92 2.55 -15.98 -8.93
N LYS A 93 2.62 -15.28 -7.78
CA LYS A 93 1.43 -14.91 -7.01
C LYS A 93 0.50 -13.97 -7.77
N VAL A 94 1.04 -12.95 -8.42
CA VAL A 94 0.25 -12.04 -9.26
C VAL A 94 -0.47 -12.81 -10.36
N TYR A 95 0.24 -13.68 -11.08
CA TYR A 95 -0.35 -14.50 -12.13
C TYR A 95 -1.46 -15.43 -11.60
N ALA A 96 -1.25 -16.07 -10.45
CA ALA A 96 -2.27 -16.90 -9.82
C ALA A 96 -3.52 -16.10 -9.46
N LEU A 97 -3.35 -14.91 -8.87
CA LEU A 97 -4.45 -14.02 -8.51
C LEU A 97 -5.21 -13.51 -9.75
N GLU A 98 -4.51 -13.21 -10.85
CA GLU A 98 -5.13 -12.82 -12.12
C GLU A 98 -6.02 -13.94 -12.68
N GLN A 99 -5.56 -15.20 -12.61
CA GLN A 99 -6.35 -16.37 -13.02
C GLN A 99 -7.58 -16.59 -12.15
N GLU A 100 -7.43 -16.51 -10.82
CA GLU A 100 -8.56 -16.61 -9.88
C GLU A 100 -9.61 -15.52 -10.13
N LEU A 101 -9.15 -14.30 -10.39
CA LEU A 101 -10.00 -13.17 -10.68
C LEU A 101 -10.77 -13.37 -12.00
N GLU A 102 -10.13 -13.90 -13.04
CA GLU A 102 -10.80 -14.20 -14.30
C GLU A 102 -11.89 -15.28 -14.11
N VAL A 103 -11.59 -16.35 -13.38
CA VAL A 103 -12.56 -17.39 -13.03
C VAL A 103 -13.73 -16.82 -12.22
N ALA A 104 -13.46 -15.94 -11.25
CA ALA A 104 -14.48 -15.31 -10.44
C ALA A 104 -15.40 -14.39 -11.27
N LYS A 105 -14.84 -13.60 -12.19
CA LYS A 105 -15.61 -12.78 -13.13
C LYS A 105 -16.51 -13.64 -14.00
N PHE A 106 -15.98 -14.72 -14.57
CA PHE A 106 -16.77 -15.63 -15.39
C PHE A 106 -17.92 -16.26 -14.60
N LYS A 107 -17.65 -16.74 -13.37
CA LYS A 107 -18.69 -17.28 -12.47
C LYS A 107 -19.78 -16.24 -12.17
N ALA A 108 -19.39 -15.01 -11.86
CA ALA A 108 -20.34 -13.93 -11.59
C ALA A 108 -21.25 -13.66 -12.80
N LEU A 109 -20.67 -13.58 -14.00
CA LEU A 109 -21.44 -13.40 -15.23
C LEU A 109 -22.38 -14.58 -15.47
N TYR A 110 -21.89 -15.81 -15.34
CA TYR A 110 -22.67 -17.04 -15.52
C TYR A 110 -23.87 -17.09 -14.58
N TYR A 111 -23.66 -16.91 -13.27
CA TYR A 111 -24.75 -16.94 -12.30
C TYR A 111 -25.71 -15.77 -12.47
N SER A 112 -25.21 -14.57 -12.79
CA SER A 112 -26.10 -13.44 -13.09
C SER A 112 -27.02 -13.71 -14.29
N THR A 113 -26.53 -14.46 -15.27
CA THR A 113 -27.31 -14.85 -16.45
C THR A 113 -28.36 -15.88 -16.07
N LEU A 114 -27.99 -16.91 -15.30
CA LEU A 114 -28.93 -17.90 -14.80
C LEU A 114 -30.05 -17.29 -13.95
N ILE A 115 -29.70 -16.33 -13.08
CA ILE A 115 -30.68 -15.63 -12.25
C ILE A 115 -31.68 -14.89 -13.13
N LYS A 116 -31.20 -14.12 -14.11
CA LYS A 116 -32.09 -13.39 -15.04
C LYS A 116 -33.03 -14.32 -15.80
N VAL A 117 -32.53 -15.43 -16.34
CA VAL A 117 -33.37 -16.41 -17.05
C VAL A 117 -34.42 -17.01 -16.10
N ALA A 118 -34.01 -17.40 -14.90
CA ALA A 118 -34.93 -17.97 -13.92
C ALA A 118 -36.04 -16.99 -13.51
N GLU A 119 -35.70 -15.71 -13.28
CA GLU A 119 -36.67 -14.69 -12.87
C GLU A 119 -37.58 -14.25 -14.02
N GLN A 120 -37.01 -14.00 -15.20
CA GLN A 120 -37.73 -13.38 -16.32
C GLN A 120 -38.51 -14.39 -17.17
N GLU A 121 -37.91 -15.55 -17.44
CA GLU A 121 -38.49 -16.56 -18.35
C GLU A 121 -39.25 -17.64 -17.58
N LEU A 122 -38.74 -18.03 -16.41
CA LEU A 122 -39.31 -19.12 -15.61
C LEU A 122 -40.15 -18.64 -14.42
N GLY A 123 -40.13 -17.34 -14.10
CA GLY A 123 -40.90 -16.75 -13.00
C GLY A 123 -40.49 -17.24 -11.61
N VAL A 124 -39.26 -17.72 -11.45
CA VAL A 124 -38.71 -18.18 -10.17
C VAL A 124 -38.12 -16.98 -9.42
N ASP A 125 -38.68 -16.64 -8.26
CA ASP A 125 -38.16 -15.57 -7.40
C ASP A 125 -36.92 -16.06 -6.63
N ILE A 126 -35.73 -15.60 -7.06
CA ILE A 126 -34.44 -15.97 -6.46
C ILE A 126 -33.94 -14.90 -5.49
N GLU A 127 -34.23 -13.63 -5.76
CA GLU A 127 -33.84 -12.53 -4.88
C GLU A 127 -34.46 -12.70 -3.49
N LYS A 128 -33.60 -12.80 -2.46
CA LYS A 128 -34.07 -12.75 -1.08
C LYS A 128 -34.57 -11.34 -0.81
N LYS A 129 -35.89 -11.18 -0.66
CA LYS A 129 -36.52 -9.95 -0.17
C LYS A 129 -35.72 -9.41 1.02
N PRO A 130 -35.07 -8.23 0.90
CA PRO A 130 -34.24 -7.73 1.98
C PRO A 130 -35.15 -7.42 3.17
N LEU A 131 -34.97 -8.15 4.26
CA LEU A 131 -35.69 -7.98 5.53
C LEU A 131 -35.18 -6.70 6.20
N TRP A 132 -35.54 -5.53 5.65
CA TRP A 132 -35.35 -4.27 6.35
C TRP A 132 -36.34 -4.22 7.52
N PRO A 133 -35.90 -3.96 8.76
CA PRO A 133 -36.83 -3.60 9.82
C PRO A 133 -37.45 -2.26 9.43
N GLY A 134 -38.77 -2.21 9.34
CA GLY A 134 -39.51 -1.00 8.96
C GLY A 134 -39.14 0.19 9.86
N PRO A 135 -39.27 1.43 9.35
CA PRO A 135 -38.96 2.61 10.14
C PRO A 135 -39.83 2.64 11.41
N LEU A 136 -39.17 2.77 12.56
CA LEU A 136 -39.82 2.98 13.86
C LEU A 136 -40.81 4.13 13.74
N ALA A 137 -42.08 3.83 14.02
CA ALA A 137 -43.15 4.79 14.10
C ALA A 137 -42.71 5.98 14.97
N SER A 138 -42.64 7.16 14.35
CA SER A 138 -42.39 8.43 15.01
C SER A 138 -43.49 8.63 16.05
N HIS A 139 -43.10 8.68 17.33
CA HIS A 139 -44.00 9.07 18.41
C HIS A 139 -44.45 10.51 18.16
N SER A 140 -45.70 10.69 17.77
CA SER A 140 -46.38 11.99 17.76
C SER A 140 -46.71 12.36 19.20
N ILE A 141 -45.93 13.25 19.80
CA ILE A 141 -46.28 13.87 21.08
C ILE A 141 -47.12 15.10 20.76
N HIS A 142 -48.44 14.99 20.92
CA HIS A 142 -49.32 16.15 20.97
C HIS A 142 -49.08 16.90 22.29
N ALA A 143 -48.40 18.04 22.20
CA ALA A 143 -48.50 19.08 23.22
C ALA A 143 -49.83 19.81 23.00
N HIS A 144 -50.82 19.52 23.85
CA HIS A 144 -52.02 20.33 23.96
C HIS A 144 -51.72 21.46 24.94
N GLU A 145 -51.46 22.65 24.41
CA GLU A 145 -51.33 23.87 25.18
C GLU A 145 -52.72 24.32 25.65
N LEU A 146 -52.82 24.61 26.94
CA LEU A 146 -54.03 24.97 27.67
C LEU A 146 -54.42 26.43 27.39
N SER A 147 -55.71 26.69 27.23
CA SER A 147 -56.36 27.96 27.55
C SER A 147 -57.41 27.73 28.62
#